data_AF-A0A8T4EQU6-F1
#
_entry.id   AF-A0A8T4EQU6-F1
#
_cell.length_a   1.000
_cell.length_b   1.000
_cell.length_c   1.000
_cell.angle_alpha   90.00
_cell.angle_beta   90.00
_cell.angle_gamma   90.00
#
_symmetry.space_group_name_H-M   'P 1'
#
loop_
_entity.id
_entity.type
_entity.pdbx_description
1 polymer ?
#
loop_
_entity_poly.entity_id
_entity_poly.type
_entity_poly.pdbx_seq_one_letter_code
_entity_poly.pdbx_strand_id
1 'polypeptide(L)'
;MSNEEIAIDVSKIGFSKDKIKDFFKKYGIIFLVLIPVILAAAIRLIPSDLPVTEPWAQSSVEQYYLSQIKSQIRQQYPALPESNVESTAAQQYADFYKQNKKTVNAQIEQASKSYKTLFQDESGYTYMPDIDPYTYLRFTENYIEHGYAGDEIRNGTQWDTHSLAPNGRPASLSPHVVILAYIYKVMSIFNPKITIMQSTTYFPIIFAALSIIPIFFIGRMIAGNTGGFFAAVMMAVNGAFLGRTTWGHADTDAYNIFFAVYIVWFFFLAMQSKDLKKTAIYSSIAGLLVGIFAKFWIGWWYIFDFMLGTMVIYAGYIILRKKTFSISKIKQDETLRHLGKVAVVFVIACALFVTLFTSFLAFTNSVFEPITFSNIKSASHANLWPNVYTTVAELNSASIDSVISSVGGKMYFYISLLGILLLLISKKDGVRIHFQYAVLFIMWYIGIIYASTKGI
;
A
#
# COMPACT_ATOMS: atom_id res chain seq x y z
N MET A 1 -58.00 -8.60 9.17
CA MET A 1 -57.10 -7.52 9.60
C MET A 1 -56.23 -7.18 8.41
N SER A 2 -56.43 -6.00 7.83
CA SER A 2 -55.91 -5.59 6.53
C SER A 2 -54.41 -5.32 6.57
N ASN A 3 -53.70 -5.84 5.57
CA ASN A 3 -52.36 -5.43 5.20
C ASN A 3 -52.37 -3.94 4.82
N GLU A 4 -51.80 -3.08 5.68
CA GLU A 4 -51.40 -1.73 5.25
C GLU A 4 -50.04 -1.84 4.56
N GLU A 5 -50.07 -1.83 3.22
CA GLU A 5 -48.88 -1.51 2.43
C GLU A 5 -48.45 -0.07 2.77
N ILE A 6 -47.28 0.07 3.38
CA ILE A 6 -46.60 1.36 3.51
C ILE A 6 -46.11 1.73 2.10
N ALA A 7 -47.00 2.33 1.31
CA ALA A 7 -46.63 2.95 0.05
C ALA A 7 -45.80 4.20 0.36
N ILE A 8 -44.48 4.10 0.20
CA ILE A 8 -43.59 5.26 0.23
C ILE A 8 -43.93 6.11 -0.99
N ASP A 9 -44.64 7.22 -0.76
CA ASP A 9 -44.98 8.20 -1.78
C ASP A 9 -43.72 8.95 -2.26
N VAL A 10 -43.05 8.36 -3.25
CA VAL A 10 -41.81 8.86 -3.86
C VAL A 10 -42.01 10.24 -4.52
N SER A 11 -43.27 10.64 -4.78
CA SER A 11 -43.60 11.94 -5.38
C SER A 11 -43.38 13.13 -4.42
N LYS A 12 -43.32 12.88 -3.10
CA LYS A 12 -42.97 13.88 -2.08
C LYS A 12 -41.47 14.12 -1.94
N ILE A 13 -40.63 13.30 -2.58
CA ILE A 13 -39.18 13.49 -2.65
C ILE A 13 -38.88 14.46 -3.80
N GLY A 14 -39.34 15.70 -3.66
CA GLY A 14 -39.04 16.77 -4.58
C GLY A 14 -37.56 17.16 -4.49
N PHE A 15 -36.72 16.55 -5.34
CA PHE A 15 -35.34 16.94 -5.55
C PHE A 15 -35.29 18.26 -6.33
N SER A 16 -35.46 19.40 -5.64
CA SER A 16 -35.17 20.70 -6.26
C SER A 16 -33.66 20.82 -6.52
N LYS A 17 -33.29 21.50 -7.62
CA LYS A 17 -31.87 21.76 -7.94
C LYS A 17 -31.13 22.45 -6.78
N ASP A 18 -31.82 23.29 -6.03
CA ASP A 18 -31.26 23.98 -4.85
C ASP A 18 -31.02 23.02 -3.68
N LYS A 19 -31.97 22.11 -3.40
CA LYS A 19 -31.77 21.07 -2.37
C LYS A 19 -30.62 20.12 -2.72
N ILE A 20 -30.47 19.76 -3.99
CA ILE A 20 -29.32 18.97 -4.47
C ILE A 20 -28.03 19.76 -4.26
N LYS A 21 -28.00 21.05 -4.64
CA LYS A 21 -26.82 21.91 -4.48
C LYS A 21 -26.42 22.07 -3.01
N ASP A 22 -27.37 22.27 -2.12
CA ASP A 22 -27.12 22.38 -0.68
C ASP A 22 -26.65 21.05 -0.08
N PHE A 23 -27.21 19.92 -0.55
CA PHE A 23 -26.74 18.59 -0.17
C PHE A 23 -25.28 18.37 -0.56
N PHE A 24 -24.89 18.64 -1.82
CA PHE A 24 -23.50 18.52 -2.25
C PHE A 24 -22.58 19.55 -1.60
N LYS A 25 -23.08 20.74 -1.26
CA LYS A 25 -22.30 21.72 -0.48
C LYS A 25 -22.01 21.23 0.93
N LYS A 26 -22.95 20.54 1.56
CA LYS A 26 -22.83 20.01 2.93
C LYS A 26 -22.04 18.70 3.01
N TYR A 27 -22.30 17.78 2.10
CA TYR A 27 -21.77 16.40 2.14
C TYR A 27 -20.76 16.09 1.04
N GLY A 28 -20.50 17.00 0.10
CA GLY A 28 -19.62 16.78 -1.05
C GLY A 28 -18.22 16.27 -0.67
N ILE A 29 -17.66 16.74 0.45
CA ILE A 29 -16.36 16.27 0.93
C ILE A 29 -16.35 14.78 1.28
N ILE A 30 -17.46 14.25 1.81
CA ILE A 30 -17.57 12.83 2.14
C ILE A 30 -17.51 12.01 0.85
N PHE A 31 -18.21 12.42 -0.20
CA PHE A 31 -18.13 11.75 -1.51
C PHE A 31 -16.72 11.82 -2.11
N LEU A 32 -16.05 12.98 -2.00
CA LEU A 32 -14.68 13.13 -2.49
C LEU A 32 -13.65 12.24 -1.76
N VAL A 33 -13.93 11.83 -0.52
CA VAL A 33 -13.12 10.85 0.22
C VAL A 33 -13.56 9.42 -0.09
N LEU A 34 -14.87 9.15 -0.09
CA LEU A 34 -15.41 7.80 -0.26
C LEU A 34 -15.15 7.24 -1.65
N ILE A 35 -15.21 8.05 -2.72
CA ILE A 35 -14.92 7.58 -4.08
C ILE A 35 -13.54 6.93 -4.19
N PRO A 36 -12.42 7.60 -3.83
CA PRO A 36 -11.10 6.97 -3.92
C PRO A 36 -10.89 5.85 -2.90
N VAL A 37 -11.55 5.88 -1.74
CA VAL A 37 -11.51 4.78 -0.76
C VAL A 37 -12.19 3.52 -1.32
N ILE A 38 -13.38 3.66 -1.90
CA ILE A 38 -14.11 2.57 -2.55
C ILE A 38 -13.32 2.08 -3.77
N LEU A 39 -12.76 2.98 -4.57
CA LEU A 39 -11.91 2.63 -5.71
C LEU A 39 -10.70 1.79 -5.26
N ALA A 40 -10.02 2.20 -4.18
CA ALA A 40 -8.88 1.48 -3.64
C ALA A 40 -9.27 0.08 -3.20
N ALA A 41 -10.42 -0.09 -2.55
CA ALA A 41 -10.92 -1.39 -2.14
C ALA A 41 -11.35 -2.26 -3.34
N ALA A 42 -12.12 -1.69 -4.27
CA ALA A 42 -12.65 -2.39 -5.42
C ALA A 42 -11.54 -2.96 -6.31
N ILE A 43 -10.51 -2.17 -6.64
CA ILE A 43 -9.40 -2.65 -7.47
C ILE A 43 -8.62 -3.76 -6.79
N ARG A 44 -8.44 -3.69 -5.47
CA ARG A 44 -7.70 -4.71 -4.71
C ARG A 44 -8.48 -6.01 -4.56
N LEU A 45 -9.80 -5.97 -4.68
CA LEU A 45 -10.66 -7.16 -4.70
C LEU A 45 -10.61 -7.91 -6.03
N ILE A 46 -10.25 -7.26 -7.15
CA ILE A 46 -10.28 -7.85 -8.50
C ILE A 46 -9.58 -9.23 -8.57
N PRO A 47 -8.38 -9.45 -7.98
CA PRO A 47 -7.71 -10.75 -8.07
C PRO A 47 -8.46 -11.90 -7.40
N SER A 48 -9.42 -11.62 -6.50
CA SER A 48 -10.22 -12.66 -5.85
C SER A 48 -11.02 -13.51 -6.85
N ASP A 49 -11.47 -12.93 -7.96
CA ASP A 49 -12.24 -13.62 -9.01
C ASP A 49 -11.37 -14.21 -10.12
N LEU A 50 -10.04 -14.05 -10.02
CA LEU A 50 -9.05 -14.53 -10.99
C LEU A 50 -9.36 -14.14 -12.46
N PRO A 51 -9.68 -12.86 -12.78
CA PRO A 51 -10.00 -12.46 -14.14
C PRO A 51 -8.82 -12.63 -15.11
N VAL A 52 -7.59 -12.75 -14.61
CA VAL A 52 -6.39 -13.06 -15.41
C VAL A 52 -6.49 -14.41 -16.12
N THR A 53 -7.35 -15.32 -15.67
CA THR A 53 -7.56 -16.62 -16.32
C THR A 53 -8.28 -16.51 -17.67
N GLU A 54 -9.05 -15.45 -17.90
CA GLU A 54 -9.73 -15.20 -19.18
C GLU A 54 -8.77 -14.93 -20.34
N PRO A 55 -7.80 -13.99 -20.25
CA PRO A 55 -6.83 -13.79 -21.31
C PRO A 55 -5.89 -15.00 -21.50
N TRP A 56 -5.56 -15.74 -20.43
CA TRP A 56 -4.82 -17.00 -20.54
C TRP A 56 -5.59 -18.05 -21.33
N ALA A 57 -6.88 -18.20 -21.05
CA ALA A 57 -7.77 -19.10 -21.77
C ALA A 57 -7.94 -18.69 -23.22
N GLN A 58 -8.12 -17.39 -23.47
CA GLN A 58 -8.21 -16.85 -24.82
C GLN A 58 -6.95 -17.18 -25.62
N SER A 59 -5.76 -16.90 -25.07
CA SER A 59 -4.49 -17.22 -25.74
C SER A 59 -4.33 -18.71 -25.99
N SER A 60 -4.70 -19.55 -25.03
CA SER A 60 -4.56 -21.01 -25.15
C SER A 60 -5.49 -21.60 -26.22
N VAL A 61 -6.76 -21.17 -26.25
CA VAL A 61 -7.74 -21.60 -27.26
C VAL A 61 -7.38 -21.08 -28.65
N GLU A 62 -6.93 -19.83 -28.75
CA GLU A 62 -6.45 -19.24 -30.00
C GLU A 62 -5.24 -19.99 -30.56
N GLN A 63 -4.23 -20.27 -29.72
CA GLN A 63 -3.06 -21.05 -30.14
C GLN A 63 -3.41 -22.48 -30.53
N TYR A 64 -4.39 -23.10 -29.86
CA TYR A 64 -4.91 -24.40 -30.25
C TYR A 64 -5.44 -24.37 -31.70
N TYR A 65 -6.35 -23.44 -32.04
CA TYR A 65 -6.89 -23.35 -33.40
C TYR A 65 -5.84 -22.96 -34.44
N LEU A 66 -4.98 -21.99 -34.13
CA LEU A 66 -3.90 -21.59 -35.01
C LEU A 66 -2.98 -22.78 -35.31
N SER A 67 -2.64 -23.61 -34.32
CA SER A 67 -1.81 -24.81 -34.53
C SER A 67 -2.47 -25.82 -35.49
N GLN A 68 -3.79 -26.03 -35.35
CA GLN A 68 -4.53 -26.94 -36.23
C GLN A 68 -4.58 -26.42 -37.66
N ILE A 69 -4.89 -25.14 -37.83
CA ILE A 69 -4.95 -24.47 -39.14
C ILE A 69 -3.56 -24.49 -39.81
N LYS A 70 -2.49 -24.16 -39.08
CA LYS A 70 -1.11 -24.22 -39.59
C LYS A 70 -0.75 -25.63 -40.04
N SER A 71 -1.13 -26.65 -39.27
CA SER A 71 -0.91 -28.06 -39.64
C SER A 71 -1.62 -28.41 -40.96
N GLN A 72 -2.87 -28.00 -41.11
CA GLN A 72 -3.64 -28.22 -42.35
C GLN A 72 -3.03 -27.48 -43.55
N ILE A 73 -2.61 -26.22 -43.38
CA ILE A 73 -1.93 -25.45 -44.42
C ILE A 73 -0.61 -26.12 -44.82
N ARG A 74 0.18 -26.59 -43.84
CA ARG A 74 1.45 -27.28 -44.07
C ARG A 74 1.27 -28.61 -44.81
N GLN A 75 0.18 -29.34 -44.54
CA GLN A 75 -0.16 -30.56 -45.28
C GLN A 75 -0.52 -30.26 -46.74
N GLN A 76 -1.25 -29.18 -47.00
CA GLN A 76 -1.65 -28.79 -48.36
C GLN A 76 -0.52 -28.11 -49.14
N TYR A 77 0.32 -27.33 -48.46
CA TYR A 77 1.40 -26.54 -49.04
C TYR A 77 2.72 -26.72 -48.25
N PRO A 78 3.40 -27.87 -48.39
CA PRO A 78 4.60 -28.18 -47.60
C PRO A 78 5.74 -27.15 -47.76
N ALA A 79 5.89 -26.59 -48.97
CA ALA A 79 6.96 -25.65 -49.30
C ALA A 79 6.63 -24.17 -49.02
N LEU A 80 5.48 -23.86 -48.42
CA LEU A 80 5.07 -22.47 -48.18
C LEU A 80 6.02 -21.79 -47.16
N PRO A 81 6.48 -20.54 -47.37
CA PRO A 81 7.30 -19.85 -46.38
C PRO A 81 6.55 -19.67 -45.05
N GLU A 82 7.26 -19.70 -43.90
CA GLU A 82 6.65 -19.63 -42.57
C GLU A 82 5.83 -18.35 -42.37
N SER A 83 6.33 -17.19 -42.83
CA SER A 83 5.59 -15.93 -42.78
C SER A 83 4.23 -15.98 -43.50
N ASN A 84 4.18 -16.70 -44.62
CA ASN A 84 2.95 -16.91 -45.39
C ASN A 84 2.00 -17.89 -44.68
N VAL A 85 2.53 -18.93 -44.02
CA VAL A 85 1.73 -19.83 -43.19
C VAL A 85 1.11 -19.08 -42.01
N GLU A 86 1.89 -18.27 -41.30
CA GLU A 86 1.43 -17.47 -40.16
C GLU A 86 0.31 -16.50 -40.53
N SER A 87 0.54 -15.70 -41.58
CA SER A 87 -0.45 -14.72 -42.08
C SER A 87 -1.73 -15.39 -42.60
N THR A 88 -1.59 -16.50 -43.33
CA THR A 88 -2.75 -17.24 -43.85
C THR A 88 -3.53 -17.90 -42.71
N ALA A 89 -2.83 -18.48 -41.72
CA ALA A 89 -3.46 -19.08 -40.55
C ALA A 89 -4.22 -18.03 -39.71
N ALA A 90 -3.65 -16.84 -39.53
CA ALA A 90 -4.30 -15.74 -38.84
C ALA A 90 -5.58 -15.28 -39.55
N GLN A 91 -5.57 -15.17 -40.88
CA GLN A 91 -6.76 -14.82 -41.66
C GLN A 91 -7.85 -15.91 -41.55
N GLN A 92 -7.48 -17.18 -41.76
CA GLN A 92 -8.42 -18.29 -41.64
C GLN A 92 -9.00 -18.41 -40.23
N TYR A 93 -8.19 -18.19 -39.19
CA TYR A 93 -8.65 -18.15 -37.81
C TYR A 93 -9.65 -17.01 -37.57
N ALA A 94 -9.38 -15.80 -38.09
CA ALA A 94 -10.29 -14.67 -37.93
C ALA A 94 -11.68 -14.95 -38.55
N ASP A 95 -11.72 -15.60 -39.72
CA ASP A 95 -12.98 -15.98 -40.35
C ASP A 95 -13.67 -17.14 -39.62
N PHE A 96 -12.91 -18.14 -39.18
CA PHE A 96 -13.41 -19.23 -38.34
C PHE A 96 -14.01 -18.67 -37.04
N TYR A 97 -13.32 -17.75 -36.36
CA TYR A 97 -13.77 -17.13 -35.12
C TYR A 97 -15.08 -16.36 -35.33
N LYS A 98 -15.22 -15.59 -36.42
CA LYS A 98 -16.47 -14.89 -36.74
C LYS A 98 -17.64 -15.86 -36.92
N GLN A 99 -17.41 -16.98 -37.60
CA GLN A 99 -18.46 -17.98 -37.87
C GLN A 99 -18.79 -18.83 -36.63
N ASN A 100 -17.80 -19.09 -35.77
CA ASN A 100 -17.91 -20.00 -34.63
C ASN A 100 -17.81 -19.31 -33.26
N LYS A 101 -18.06 -18.00 -33.21
CA LYS A 101 -17.84 -17.15 -32.02
C LYS A 101 -18.44 -17.74 -30.74
N LYS A 102 -19.66 -18.28 -30.81
CA LYS A 102 -20.33 -18.88 -29.64
C LYS A 102 -19.56 -20.11 -29.12
N THR A 103 -19.13 -20.99 -30.02
CA THR A 103 -18.38 -22.20 -29.68
C THR A 103 -17.01 -21.86 -29.11
N VAL A 104 -16.28 -20.96 -29.78
CA VAL A 104 -14.95 -20.54 -29.31
C VAL A 104 -15.05 -19.85 -27.95
N ASN A 105 -16.01 -18.94 -27.76
CA ASN A 105 -16.20 -18.28 -26.47
C ASN A 105 -16.59 -19.27 -25.36
N ALA A 106 -17.40 -20.29 -25.64
CA ALA A 106 -17.73 -21.32 -24.67
C ALA A 106 -16.49 -22.15 -24.27
N GLN A 107 -15.59 -22.43 -25.22
CA GLN A 107 -14.31 -23.10 -24.92
C GLN A 107 -13.37 -22.21 -24.10
N ILE A 108 -13.33 -20.90 -24.37
CA ILE A 108 -12.57 -19.93 -23.57
C ILE A 108 -13.11 -19.89 -22.14
N GLU A 109 -14.43 -19.82 -21.96
CA GLU A 109 -15.06 -19.81 -20.64
C GLU A 109 -14.78 -21.12 -19.87
N GLN A 110 -14.90 -22.26 -20.55
CA GLN A 110 -14.58 -23.56 -19.96
C GLN A 110 -13.10 -23.66 -19.57
N ALA A 111 -12.18 -23.21 -20.43
CA ALA A 111 -10.74 -23.21 -20.14
C ALA A 111 -10.41 -22.26 -18.98
N SER A 112 -11.00 -21.05 -18.93
CA SER A 112 -10.84 -20.11 -17.83
C SER A 112 -11.32 -20.73 -16.51
N LYS A 113 -12.50 -21.39 -16.51
CA LYS A 113 -13.00 -22.10 -15.32
C LYS A 113 -12.04 -23.19 -14.84
N SER A 114 -11.48 -23.98 -15.75
CA SER A 114 -10.47 -24.99 -15.44
C SER A 114 -9.18 -24.40 -14.88
N TYR A 115 -8.78 -23.20 -15.32
CA TYR A 115 -7.63 -22.51 -14.73
C TYR A 115 -7.95 -21.99 -13.33
N LYS A 116 -9.15 -21.45 -13.09
CA LYS A 116 -9.57 -20.99 -11.75
C LYS A 116 -9.49 -22.11 -10.71
N THR A 117 -9.87 -23.34 -11.07
CA THR A 117 -9.80 -24.48 -10.15
C THR A 117 -8.39 -24.82 -9.68
N LEU A 118 -7.33 -24.38 -10.38
CA LEU A 118 -5.94 -24.56 -9.93
C LEU A 118 -5.54 -23.61 -8.80
N PHE A 119 -6.28 -22.51 -8.64
CA PHE A 119 -5.99 -21.43 -7.68
C PHE A 119 -7.09 -21.28 -6.62
N GLN A 120 -8.03 -22.22 -6.58
CA GLN A 120 -9.16 -22.21 -5.67
C GLN A 120 -9.24 -23.51 -4.87
N ASP A 121 -9.78 -23.42 -3.66
CA ASP A 121 -10.17 -24.59 -2.88
C ASP A 121 -11.45 -25.25 -3.43
N GLU A 122 -11.85 -26.37 -2.81
CA GLU A 122 -13.06 -27.12 -3.17
C GLU A 122 -14.35 -26.29 -3.01
N SER A 123 -14.31 -25.22 -2.23
CA SER A 123 -15.42 -24.27 -2.03
C SER A 123 -15.41 -23.12 -3.04
N GLY A 124 -14.43 -23.09 -3.96
CA GLY A 124 -14.27 -22.03 -4.96
C GLY A 124 -13.59 -20.77 -4.41
N TYR A 125 -12.93 -20.85 -3.25
CA TYR A 125 -12.24 -19.71 -2.66
C TYR A 125 -10.80 -19.60 -3.14
N THR A 126 -10.41 -18.41 -3.59
CA THR A 126 -9.08 -18.17 -4.15
C THR A 126 -8.00 -18.16 -3.07
N TYR A 127 -6.96 -18.97 -3.30
CA TYR A 127 -5.77 -19.07 -2.45
C TYR A 127 -5.01 -17.74 -2.32
N MET A 128 -4.28 -17.56 -1.22
CA MET A 128 -3.40 -16.40 -1.07
C MET A 128 -2.27 -16.46 -2.12
N PRO A 129 -1.90 -15.32 -2.72
CA PRO A 129 -1.02 -15.26 -3.89
C PRO A 129 0.48 -15.37 -3.57
N ASP A 130 0.88 -15.27 -2.30
CA ASP A 130 2.30 -15.23 -1.88
C ASP A 130 2.56 -16.20 -0.72
N ILE A 131 3.83 -16.47 -0.41
CA ILE A 131 4.26 -17.46 0.59
C ILE A 131 4.21 -16.94 2.02
N ASP A 132 4.56 -15.66 2.24
CA ASP A 132 4.60 -15.05 3.58
C ASP A 132 3.22 -15.01 4.27
N PRO A 133 2.11 -14.69 3.56
CA PRO A 133 0.76 -14.76 4.11
C PRO A 133 0.39 -16.12 4.73
N TYR A 134 0.89 -17.25 4.19
CA TYR A 134 0.60 -18.57 4.76
C TYR A 134 1.30 -18.81 6.10
N THR A 135 2.47 -18.19 6.32
CA THR A 135 3.14 -18.25 7.62
C THR A 135 2.30 -17.52 8.67
N TYR A 136 1.79 -16.32 8.33
CA TYR A 136 0.92 -15.56 9.23
C TYR A 136 -0.44 -16.21 9.42
N LEU A 137 -0.99 -16.86 8.40
CA LEU A 137 -2.22 -17.65 8.51
C LEU A 137 -2.08 -18.71 9.59
N ARG A 138 -1.06 -19.58 9.51
CA ARG A 138 -0.83 -20.64 10.50
C ARG A 138 -0.62 -20.08 11.90
N PHE A 139 0.19 -19.05 12.05
CA PHE A 139 0.38 -18.42 13.37
C PHE A 139 -0.91 -17.80 13.92
N THR A 140 -1.80 -17.34 13.05
CA THR A 140 -3.13 -16.84 13.42
C THR A 140 -4.04 -17.97 13.86
N GLU A 141 -4.00 -19.11 13.17
CA GLU A 141 -4.72 -20.34 13.56
C GLU A 141 -4.27 -20.81 14.95
N ASN A 142 -2.96 -20.98 15.14
CA ASN A 142 -2.35 -21.33 16.43
C ASN A 142 -2.77 -20.34 17.54
N TYR A 143 -2.71 -19.03 17.27
CA TYR A 143 -3.09 -18.01 18.23
C TYR A 143 -4.58 -18.07 18.61
N ILE A 144 -5.47 -18.37 17.65
CA ILE A 144 -6.90 -18.52 17.91
C ILE A 144 -7.18 -19.80 18.71
N GLU A 145 -6.47 -20.89 18.40
CA GLU A 145 -6.69 -22.19 19.04
C GLU A 145 -6.21 -22.23 20.49
N HIS A 146 -4.98 -21.76 20.74
CA HIS A 146 -4.32 -21.94 22.04
C HIS A 146 -3.63 -20.68 22.59
N GLY A 147 -3.79 -19.52 21.94
CA GLY A 147 -3.36 -18.22 22.48
C GLY A 147 -1.89 -17.86 22.28
N TYR A 148 -1.15 -18.62 21.47
CA TYR A 148 0.25 -18.38 21.14
C TYR A 148 0.56 -18.76 19.69
N ALA A 149 1.65 -18.25 19.09
CA ALA A 149 1.88 -18.37 17.64
C ALA A 149 2.61 -19.66 17.21
N GLY A 150 3.48 -20.20 18.07
CA GLY A 150 4.19 -21.46 17.78
C GLY A 150 3.28 -22.67 17.76
N ASP A 151 3.77 -23.79 17.22
CA ASP A 151 3.09 -25.08 17.19
C ASP A 151 3.11 -25.78 18.55
N GLU A 152 4.13 -25.51 19.38
CA GLU A 152 4.23 -26.04 20.74
C GLU A 152 5.04 -25.12 21.67
N ILE A 153 4.99 -25.42 22.99
CA ILE A 153 5.80 -24.73 24.00
C ILE A 153 6.85 -25.70 24.56
N ARG A 154 8.14 -25.35 24.42
CA ARG A 154 9.26 -26.07 25.05
C ARG A 154 9.92 -25.15 26.07
N ASN A 155 9.91 -25.55 27.35
CA ASN A 155 10.53 -24.80 28.45
C ASN A 155 10.11 -23.31 28.50
N GLY A 156 8.83 -23.01 28.23
CA GLY A 156 8.29 -21.65 28.24
C GLY A 156 8.51 -20.84 26.96
N THR A 157 9.24 -21.38 25.99
CA THR A 157 9.45 -20.76 24.66
C THR A 157 8.50 -21.38 23.65
N GLN A 158 7.90 -20.58 22.78
CA GLN A 158 7.07 -21.06 21.67
C GLN A 158 7.97 -21.53 20.52
N TRP A 159 7.62 -22.63 19.88
CA TRP A 159 8.41 -23.22 18.79
C TRP A 159 7.58 -23.43 17.53
N ASP A 160 8.13 -23.02 16.40
CA ASP A 160 7.66 -23.37 15.05
C ASP A 160 8.40 -24.64 14.62
N THR A 161 7.72 -25.79 14.68
CA THR A 161 8.27 -27.12 14.35
C THR A 161 8.26 -27.40 12.86
N HIS A 162 7.47 -26.66 12.08
CA HIS A 162 7.39 -26.79 10.62
C HIS A 162 8.56 -26.09 9.91
N SER A 163 9.21 -25.12 10.56
CA SER A 163 10.46 -24.52 10.09
C SER A 163 11.68 -25.30 10.60
N LEU A 164 12.72 -25.44 9.79
CA LEU A 164 14.00 -26.07 10.19
C LEU A 164 13.81 -27.46 10.84
N ALA A 165 12.95 -28.29 10.23
CA ALA A 165 12.72 -29.65 10.67
C ALA A 165 14.03 -30.48 10.70
N PRO A 166 14.20 -31.40 11.67
CA PRO A 166 13.25 -31.76 12.73
C PRO A 166 13.32 -30.87 13.97
N ASN A 167 14.29 -29.95 14.05
CA ASN A 167 14.60 -29.24 15.29
C ASN A 167 13.60 -28.13 15.61
N GLY A 168 13.02 -27.48 14.59
CA GLY A 168 12.19 -26.32 14.79
C GLY A 168 13.00 -25.02 14.93
N ARG A 169 12.30 -23.90 15.10
CA ARG A 169 12.88 -22.62 15.53
C ARG A 169 11.99 -21.92 16.56
N PRO A 170 12.52 -21.00 17.38
CA PRO A 170 11.68 -20.16 18.22
C PRO A 170 10.67 -19.35 17.38
N ALA A 171 9.41 -19.36 17.81
CA ALA A 171 8.35 -18.54 17.26
C ALA A 171 8.06 -17.36 18.20
N SER A 172 7.51 -16.28 17.67
CA SER A 172 7.05 -15.15 18.47
C SER A 172 5.71 -14.64 17.97
N LEU A 173 4.86 -14.25 18.92
CA LEU A 173 3.56 -13.65 18.60
C LEU A 173 3.79 -12.22 18.09
N SER A 174 3.63 -12.04 16.78
CA SER A 174 3.74 -10.71 16.17
C SER A 174 2.43 -9.94 16.32
N PRO A 175 2.47 -8.60 16.39
CA PRO A 175 1.27 -7.76 16.38
C PRO A 175 0.42 -7.93 15.12
N HIS A 176 1.02 -8.33 14.00
CA HIS A 176 0.30 -8.63 12.77
C HIS A 176 -0.61 -9.85 12.94
N VAL A 177 -0.12 -10.95 13.54
CA VAL A 177 -0.93 -12.14 13.87
C VAL A 177 -2.14 -11.79 14.73
N VAL A 178 -1.93 -10.93 15.73
CA VAL A 178 -3.03 -10.47 16.60
C VAL A 178 -4.06 -9.68 15.81
N ILE A 179 -3.65 -8.79 14.90
CA ILE A 179 -4.57 -8.04 14.03
C ILE A 179 -5.37 -8.96 13.12
N LEU A 180 -4.73 -9.96 12.51
CA LEU A 180 -5.42 -10.96 11.68
C LEU A 180 -6.48 -11.72 12.48
N ALA A 181 -6.15 -12.14 13.71
CA ALA A 181 -7.11 -12.80 14.61
C ALA A 181 -8.29 -11.88 15.00
N TYR A 182 -8.04 -10.58 15.22
CA TYR A 182 -9.12 -9.62 15.45
C TYR A 182 -10.01 -9.42 14.23
N ILE A 183 -9.44 -9.36 13.03
CA ILE A 183 -10.21 -9.29 11.78
C ILE A 183 -11.11 -10.52 11.66
N TYR A 184 -10.55 -11.72 11.87
CA TYR A 184 -11.34 -12.96 11.90
C TYR A 184 -12.48 -12.89 12.92
N LYS A 185 -12.18 -12.50 14.16
CA LYS A 185 -13.18 -12.40 15.24
C LYS A 185 -14.29 -11.41 14.93
N VAL A 186 -13.99 -10.28 14.30
CA VAL A 186 -15.00 -9.30 13.91
C VAL A 186 -15.83 -9.82 12.74
N MET A 187 -15.20 -10.42 11.74
CA MET A 187 -15.90 -10.91 10.55
C MET A 187 -16.79 -12.13 10.86
N SER A 188 -16.38 -13.01 11.78
CA SER A 188 -17.16 -14.18 12.18
C SER A 188 -18.45 -13.84 12.92
N ILE A 189 -18.57 -12.63 13.50
CA ILE A 189 -19.84 -12.12 14.05
C ILE A 189 -20.90 -11.99 12.94
N PHE A 190 -20.49 -11.55 11.74
CA PHE A 190 -21.39 -11.31 10.61
C PHE A 190 -21.54 -12.52 9.69
N ASN A 191 -20.49 -13.34 9.60
CA ASN A 191 -20.51 -14.60 8.87
C ASN A 191 -19.87 -15.72 9.71
N PRO A 192 -20.66 -16.47 10.50
CA PRO A 192 -20.14 -17.53 11.36
C PRO A 192 -19.43 -18.68 10.62
N LYS A 193 -19.58 -18.77 9.29
CA LYS A 193 -18.93 -19.79 8.46
C LYS A 193 -17.65 -19.30 7.79
N ILE A 194 -17.25 -18.04 7.98
CA ILE A 194 -16.01 -17.52 7.41
C ILE A 194 -14.81 -18.28 7.98
N THR A 195 -13.88 -18.71 7.13
CA THR A 195 -12.64 -19.33 7.60
C THR A 195 -11.62 -18.27 7.99
N ILE A 196 -10.57 -18.66 8.71
CA ILE A 196 -9.48 -17.75 9.08
C ILE A 196 -8.80 -17.24 7.80
N MET A 197 -8.41 -18.13 6.87
CA MET A 197 -7.90 -17.75 5.55
C MET A 197 -8.82 -16.74 4.84
N GLN A 198 -10.13 -16.99 4.86
CA GLN A 198 -11.08 -16.10 4.19
C GLN A 198 -11.11 -14.70 4.79
N SER A 199 -11.01 -14.60 6.11
CA SER A 199 -11.00 -13.31 6.78
C SER A 199 -9.68 -12.54 6.61
N THR A 200 -8.54 -13.24 6.62
CA THR A 200 -7.22 -12.60 6.56
C THR A 200 -6.92 -12.01 5.19
N THR A 201 -7.48 -12.54 4.09
CA THR A 201 -7.31 -11.95 2.74
C THR A 201 -7.88 -10.53 2.60
N TYR A 202 -8.79 -10.11 3.50
CA TYR A 202 -9.33 -8.74 3.54
C TYR A 202 -8.41 -7.75 4.26
N PHE A 203 -7.45 -8.22 5.06
CA PHE A 203 -6.49 -7.37 5.77
C PHE A 203 -5.85 -6.28 4.88
N PRO A 204 -5.20 -6.60 3.74
CA PRO A 204 -4.51 -5.58 2.96
C PRO A 204 -5.48 -4.56 2.35
N ILE A 205 -6.70 -4.99 2.02
CA ILE A 205 -7.74 -4.13 1.46
C ILE A 205 -8.21 -3.09 2.47
N ILE A 206 -8.45 -3.52 3.72
CA ILE A 206 -8.87 -2.64 4.81
C ILE A 206 -7.81 -1.57 5.04
N PHE A 207 -6.54 -1.97 5.24
CA PHE A 207 -5.47 -1.04 5.53
C PHE A 207 -5.15 -0.12 4.34
N ALA A 208 -5.22 -0.62 3.11
CA ALA A 208 -5.02 0.21 1.94
C ALA A 208 -6.15 1.25 1.76
N ALA A 209 -7.41 0.86 1.94
CA ALA A 209 -8.54 1.76 1.88
C ALA A 209 -8.45 2.86 2.96
N LEU A 210 -8.07 2.50 4.19
CA LEU A 210 -7.87 3.45 5.28
C LEU A 210 -6.68 4.39 5.04
N SER A 211 -5.67 3.97 4.28
CA SER A 211 -4.51 4.79 3.91
C SER A 211 -4.86 5.91 2.93
N ILE A 212 -5.95 5.77 2.16
CA ILE A 212 -6.40 6.80 1.21
C ILE A 212 -6.92 8.06 1.92
N ILE A 213 -7.50 7.90 3.10
CA ILE A 213 -8.10 8.99 3.89
C ILE A 213 -7.08 10.10 4.22
N PRO A 214 -5.93 9.83 4.89
CA PRO A 214 -4.94 10.86 5.17
C PRO A 214 -4.33 11.44 3.89
N ILE A 215 -4.18 10.66 2.82
CA ILE A 215 -3.66 11.16 1.53
C ILE A 215 -4.58 12.22 0.95
N PHE A 216 -5.89 11.99 0.99
CA PHE A 216 -6.88 13.01 0.60
C PHE A 216 -6.67 14.30 1.40
N PHE A 217 -6.53 14.21 2.73
CA PHE A 217 -6.38 15.39 3.57
C PHE A 217 -5.04 16.10 3.38
N ILE A 218 -3.94 15.36 3.17
CA ILE A 218 -2.63 15.94 2.82
C ILE A 218 -2.73 16.70 1.49
N GLY A 219 -3.29 16.07 0.45
CA GLY A 219 -3.49 16.74 -0.84
C GLY A 219 -4.42 17.96 -0.72
N ARG A 220 -5.44 17.87 0.13
CA ARG A 220 -6.37 18.97 0.43
C ARG A 220 -5.69 20.14 1.13
N MET A 221 -4.75 19.88 2.04
CA MET A 221 -3.98 20.92 2.73
C MET A 221 -3.09 21.72 1.76
N ILE A 222 -2.70 21.11 0.64
CA ILE A 222 -1.81 21.72 -0.35
C ILE A 222 -2.58 22.42 -1.46
N ALA A 223 -3.56 21.75 -2.06
CA ALA A 223 -4.22 22.19 -3.29
C ALA A 223 -5.76 22.13 -3.23
N GLY A 224 -6.34 22.10 -2.03
CA GLY A 224 -7.78 22.10 -1.83
C GLY A 224 -8.45 20.77 -2.19
N ASN A 225 -9.79 20.76 -2.22
CA ASN A 225 -10.56 19.52 -2.38
C ASN A 225 -10.23 18.74 -3.66
N THR A 226 -9.93 19.44 -4.76
CA THR A 226 -9.53 18.83 -6.03
C THR A 226 -8.16 18.16 -5.91
N GLY A 227 -7.17 18.84 -5.32
CA GLY A 227 -5.86 18.26 -5.05
C GLY A 227 -5.92 17.03 -4.14
N GLY A 228 -6.75 17.09 -3.09
CA GLY A 228 -7.01 15.94 -2.22
C GLY A 228 -7.61 14.75 -2.97
N PHE A 229 -8.63 14.99 -3.79
CA PHE A 229 -9.29 13.95 -4.58
C PHE A 229 -8.31 13.26 -5.54
N PHE A 230 -7.57 14.04 -6.34
CA PHE A 230 -6.64 13.45 -7.30
C PHE A 230 -5.44 12.77 -6.63
N ALA A 231 -4.91 13.30 -5.53
CA ALA A 231 -3.88 12.61 -4.76
C ALA A 231 -4.35 11.23 -4.25
N ALA A 232 -5.58 11.18 -3.72
CA ALA A 232 -6.20 9.96 -3.22
C ALA A 232 -6.47 8.95 -4.35
N VAL A 233 -6.99 9.38 -5.49
CA VAL A 233 -7.20 8.52 -6.67
C VAL A 233 -5.89 7.98 -7.22
N MET A 234 -4.87 8.83 -7.37
CA MET A 234 -3.55 8.42 -7.87
C MET A 234 -2.90 7.38 -6.97
N MET A 235 -3.03 7.50 -5.65
CA MET A 235 -2.56 6.46 -4.74
C MET A 235 -3.40 5.19 -4.82
N ALA A 236 -4.73 5.30 -4.92
CA ALA A 236 -5.62 4.15 -4.99
C ALA A 236 -5.26 3.20 -6.15
N VAL A 237 -4.82 3.76 -7.28
CA VAL A 237 -4.41 3.04 -8.49
C VAL A 237 -2.90 2.86 -8.67
N ASN A 238 -2.10 3.25 -7.67
CA ASN A 238 -0.64 3.17 -7.80
C ASN A 238 -0.16 1.72 -7.89
N GLY A 239 0.62 1.39 -8.93
CA GLY A 239 1.07 0.03 -9.22
C GLY A 239 1.90 -0.60 -8.10
N ALA A 240 2.89 0.12 -7.56
CA ALA A 240 3.70 -0.36 -6.45
C ALA A 240 2.85 -0.66 -5.21
N PHE A 241 1.88 0.20 -4.89
CA PHE A 241 1.00 -0.05 -3.76
C PHE A 241 0.06 -1.22 -4.00
N LEU A 242 -0.52 -1.34 -5.20
CA LEU A 242 -1.37 -2.47 -5.59
C LEU A 242 -0.61 -3.80 -5.50
N GLY A 243 0.64 -3.83 -5.98
CA GLY A 243 1.48 -5.04 -6.01
C GLY A 243 1.72 -5.70 -4.66
N ARG A 244 1.50 -4.99 -3.54
CA ARG A 244 1.66 -5.52 -2.18
C ARG A 244 0.39 -5.46 -1.33
N THR A 245 -0.74 -5.00 -1.88
CA THR A 245 -1.99 -4.82 -1.10
C THR A 245 -3.25 -5.32 -1.80
N THR A 246 -3.13 -6.15 -2.84
CA THR A 246 -4.27 -6.83 -3.42
C THR A 246 -4.75 -7.98 -2.53
N TRP A 247 -5.93 -8.51 -2.85
CA TRP A 247 -6.53 -9.68 -2.22
C TRP A 247 -5.51 -10.77 -1.87
N GLY A 248 -5.56 -11.24 -0.63
CA GLY A 248 -4.73 -12.36 -0.17
C GLY A 248 -3.30 -12.00 0.24
N HIS A 249 -2.80 -10.79 -0.03
CA HIS A 249 -1.51 -10.32 0.50
C HIS A 249 -1.62 -9.96 1.99
N ALA A 250 -1.91 -10.95 2.83
CA ALA A 250 -1.99 -10.81 4.28
C ALA A 250 -0.58 -10.78 4.91
N ASP A 251 0.22 -9.82 4.49
CA ASP A 251 1.58 -9.54 4.98
C ASP A 251 1.66 -8.10 5.54
N THR A 252 2.81 -7.70 6.04
CA THR A 252 3.07 -6.47 6.78
C THR A 252 3.23 -5.22 5.90
N ASP A 253 3.35 -5.37 4.58
CA ASP A 253 3.59 -4.26 3.64
C ASP A 253 2.55 -3.14 3.71
N ALA A 254 1.28 -3.50 3.94
CA ALA A 254 0.20 -2.50 4.05
C ALA A 254 0.46 -1.49 5.18
N TYR A 255 1.17 -1.89 6.24
CA TYR A 255 1.52 -1.02 7.36
C TYR A 255 2.53 0.07 6.97
N ASN A 256 3.44 -0.23 6.04
CA ASN A 256 4.48 0.72 5.61
C ASN A 256 3.86 1.97 4.99
N ILE A 257 2.79 1.80 4.21
CA ILE A 257 2.04 2.95 3.68
C ILE A 257 1.12 3.51 4.76
N PHE A 258 0.33 2.67 5.43
CA PHE A 258 -0.66 3.11 6.42
C PHE A 258 -0.05 4.03 7.49
N PHE A 259 0.96 3.56 8.22
CA PHE A 259 1.55 4.38 9.29
C PHE A 259 2.21 5.63 8.73
N ALA A 260 2.96 5.52 7.64
CA ALA A 260 3.69 6.65 7.08
C ALA A 260 2.76 7.81 6.70
N VAL A 261 1.64 7.53 6.02
CA VAL A 261 0.71 8.60 5.59
C VAL A 261 -0.03 9.23 6.77
N TYR A 262 -0.37 8.46 7.81
CA TYR A 262 -0.99 9.01 9.02
C TYR A 262 0.01 9.85 9.83
N ILE A 263 1.26 9.39 9.99
CA ILE A 263 2.33 10.12 10.68
C ILE A 263 2.54 11.48 9.99
N VAL A 264 2.67 11.47 8.66
CA VAL A 264 2.85 12.71 7.85
C VAL A 264 1.65 13.63 7.99
N TRP A 265 0.43 13.08 7.96
CA TRP A 265 -0.78 13.88 8.07
C TRP A 265 -0.84 14.60 9.42
N PHE A 266 -0.65 13.88 10.54
CA PHE A 266 -0.63 14.48 11.86
C PHE A 266 0.56 15.44 12.06
N PHE A 267 1.72 15.12 11.51
CA PHE A 267 2.86 16.02 11.50
C PHE A 267 2.53 17.35 10.80
N PHE A 268 1.90 17.31 9.63
CA PHE A 268 1.47 18.53 8.94
C PHE A 268 0.36 19.28 9.68
N LEU A 269 -0.57 18.59 10.34
CA LEU A 269 -1.56 19.23 11.20
C LEU A 269 -0.89 19.97 12.38
N ALA A 270 0.13 19.37 12.99
CA ALA A 270 0.92 20.00 14.06
C ALA A 270 1.64 21.26 13.56
N MET A 271 2.27 21.15 12.37
CA MET A 271 2.99 22.25 11.72
C MET A 271 2.10 23.44 11.36
N GLN A 272 0.87 23.19 10.91
CA GLN A 272 -0.08 24.26 10.54
C GLN A 272 -0.87 24.84 11.72
N SER A 273 -0.94 24.12 12.84
CA SER A 273 -1.74 24.54 13.99
C SER A 273 -1.17 25.81 14.63
N LYS A 274 -2.04 26.76 14.96
CA LYS A 274 -1.69 27.95 15.77
C LYS A 274 -1.97 27.76 17.27
N ASP A 275 -2.73 26.73 17.60
CA ASP A 275 -3.12 26.40 18.98
C ASP A 275 -2.11 25.42 19.57
N LEU A 276 -1.54 25.76 20.73
CA LEU A 276 -0.52 24.96 21.39
C LEU A 276 -1.01 23.59 21.83
N LYS A 277 -2.27 23.49 22.29
CA LYS A 277 -2.86 22.20 22.69
C LYS A 277 -3.01 21.31 21.48
N LYS A 278 -3.54 21.84 20.37
CA LYS A 278 -3.67 21.09 19.11
C LYS A 278 -2.32 20.67 18.57
N THR A 279 -1.32 21.56 18.61
CA THR A 279 0.05 21.22 18.21
C THR A 279 0.59 20.07 19.05
N ALA A 280 0.44 20.14 20.37
CA ALA A 280 0.90 19.08 21.26
C ALA A 280 0.17 17.75 20.98
N ILE A 281 -1.15 17.78 20.79
CA ILE A 281 -1.96 16.60 20.46
C ILE A 281 -1.50 15.97 19.15
N TYR A 282 -1.41 16.75 18.07
CA TYR A 282 -1.04 16.24 16.75
C TYR A 282 0.40 15.71 16.72
N SER A 283 1.36 16.42 17.33
CA SER A 283 2.74 15.93 17.48
C SER A 283 2.81 14.64 18.29
N SER A 284 2.01 14.53 19.36
CA SER A 284 1.98 13.32 20.20
C SER A 284 1.35 12.13 19.48
N ILE A 285 0.28 12.35 18.70
CA ILE A 285 -0.33 11.30 17.87
C ILE A 285 0.66 10.83 16.80
N ALA A 286 1.37 11.74 16.14
CA ALA A 286 2.40 11.37 15.17
C ALA A 286 3.50 10.52 15.84
N GLY A 287 3.98 10.89 17.04
CA GLY A 287 4.97 10.10 17.78
C GLY A 287 4.44 8.75 18.28
N LEU A 288 3.16 8.67 18.68
CA LEU A 288 2.49 7.41 19.02
C LEU A 288 2.47 6.47 17.82
N LEU A 289 2.08 6.97 16.65
CA LEU A 289 2.04 6.18 15.42
C LEU A 289 3.43 5.69 14.99
N VAL A 290 4.49 6.50 15.19
CA VAL A 290 5.88 6.05 15.00
C VAL A 290 6.20 4.89 15.94
N GLY A 291 5.86 5.01 17.23
CA GLY A 291 6.09 3.94 18.21
C GLY A 291 5.33 2.65 17.88
N ILE A 292 4.08 2.76 17.43
CA ILE A 292 3.30 1.60 16.98
C ILE A 292 3.93 1.01 15.70
N PHE A 293 4.34 1.84 14.75
CA PHE A 293 4.95 1.37 13.51
C PHE A 293 6.26 0.59 13.75
N ALA A 294 7.03 0.99 14.76
CA ALA A 294 8.25 0.29 15.17
C ALA A 294 8.04 -1.17 15.59
N LYS A 295 6.81 -1.57 15.89
CA LYS A 295 6.44 -2.98 16.16
C LYS A 295 6.15 -3.80 14.91
N PHE A 296 5.86 -3.15 13.78
CA PHE A 296 5.46 -3.82 12.55
C PHE A 296 6.61 -3.94 11.56
N TRP A 297 7.54 -2.98 11.55
CA TRP A 297 8.63 -2.99 10.58
C TRP A 297 9.93 -2.46 11.17
N ILE A 298 11.04 -3.16 10.91
CA ILE A 298 12.37 -2.77 11.39
C ILE A 298 12.83 -1.43 10.81
N GLY A 299 12.41 -1.12 9.58
CA GLY A 299 12.77 0.12 8.90
C GLY A 299 12.08 1.38 9.42
N TRP A 300 11.21 1.29 10.45
CA TRP A 300 10.37 2.39 10.96
C TRP A 300 11.10 3.73 11.17
N TRP A 301 12.39 3.71 11.47
CA TRP A 301 13.22 4.89 11.74
C TRP A 301 13.24 5.89 10.57
N TYR A 302 13.05 5.44 9.32
CA TYR A 302 13.12 6.33 8.15
C TYR A 302 12.11 7.48 8.24
N ILE A 303 10.89 7.20 8.72
CA ILE A 303 9.83 8.22 8.75
C ILE A 303 10.11 9.22 9.87
N PHE A 304 10.68 8.76 10.99
CA PHE A 304 11.15 9.61 12.07
C PHE A 304 12.23 10.58 11.57
N ASP A 305 13.25 10.05 10.88
CA ASP A 305 14.35 10.84 10.32
C ASP A 305 13.87 11.83 9.26
N PHE A 306 12.91 11.45 8.42
CA PHE A 306 12.33 12.35 7.42
C PHE A 306 11.57 13.52 8.06
N MET A 307 10.83 13.28 9.16
CA MET A 307 10.17 14.37 9.88
C MET A 307 11.20 15.31 10.53
N LEU A 308 12.23 14.74 11.17
CA LEU A 308 13.31 15.53 11.78
C LEU A 308 14.08 16.35 10.76
N GLY A 309 14.55 15.73 9.67
CA GLY A 309 15.27 16.41 8.60
C GLY A 309 14.41 17.48 7.94
N THR A 310 13.10 17.24 7.77
CA THR A 310 12.17 18.27 7.27
C THR A 310 12.14 19.49 8.19
N MET A 311 12.03 19.29 9.51
CA MET A 311 12.04 20.39 10.47
C MET A 311 13.37 21.14 10.48
N VAL A 312 14.50 20.43 10.44
CA VAL A 312 15.84 21.04 10.44
C VAL A 312 16.08 21.86 9.17
N ILE A 313 15.80 21.30 7.99
CA ILE A 313 15.97 22.00 6.71
C ILE A 313 15.02 23.20 6.62
N TYR A 314 13.78 23.04 7.08
CA TYR A 314 12.81 24.14 7.12
C TYR A 314 13.24 25.27 8.08
N ALA A 315 13.78 24.93 9.25
CA ALA A 315 14.36 25.90 10.18
C ALA A 315 15.52 26.66 9.53
N GLY A 316 16.45 25.93 8.89
CA GLY A 316 17.59 26.51 8.17
C GLY A 316 17.14 27.49 7.08
N TYR A 317 16.11 27.13 6.30
CA TYR A 317 15.52 28.03 5.30
C TYR A 317 14.98 29.32 5.92
N ILE A 318 14.25 29.24 7.04
CA ILE A 318 13.72 30.43 7.71
C ILE A 318 14.87 31.32 8.23
N ILE A 319 15.88 30.72 8.87
CA ILE A 319 17.05 31.44 9.40
C ILE A 319 17.79 32.19 8.29
N LEU A 320 18.09 31.50 7.18
CA LEU A 320 18.78 32.09 6.02
C LEU A 320 17.96 33.22 5.40
N ARG A 321 16.66 33.00 5.19
CA ARG A 321 15.76 33.98 4.57
C ARG A 321 15.60 35.24 5.42
N LYS A 322 15.36 35.07 6.72
CA LYS A 322 15.16 36.19 7.65
C LYS A 322 16.49 36.75 8.18
N LYS A 323 17.64 36.25 7.70
CA LYS A 323 19.00 36.59 8.20
C LYS A 323 19.08 36.58 9.74
N THR A 324 18.41 35.62 10.36
CA THR A 324 18.19 35.53 11.80
C THR A 324 19.25 34.61 12.43
N PHE A 325 20.53 34.93 12.23
CA PHE A 325 21.65 34.04 12.62
C PHE A 325 21.96 34.05 14.13
N SER A 326 21.47 35.05 14.87
CA SER A 326 21.69 35.14 16.32
C SER A 326 20.65 34.34 17.09
N ILE A 327 21.09 33.61 18.13
CA ILE A 327 20.24 32.78 19.01
C ILE A 327 19.09 33.58 19.62
N SER A 328 19.33 34.84 19.99
CA SER A 328 18.28 35.72 20.55
C SER A 328 17.17 35.98 19.53
N LYS A 329 17.55 36.26 18.29
CA LYS A 329 16.60 36.49 17.19
C LYS A 329 15.86 35.20 16.80
N ILE A 330 16.52 34.04 16.85
CA ILE A 330 15.88 32.72 16.62
C ILE A 330 14.79 32.46 17.66
N LYS A 331 15.06 32.73 18.94
CA LYS A 331 14.08 32.55 20.03
C LYS A 331 12.89 33.51 19.94
N GLN A 332 13.09 34.68 19.33
CA GLN A 332 12.05 35.68 19.13
C GLN A 332 11.16 35.39 17.91
N ASP A 333 11.67 34.64 16.92
CA ASP A 333 10.91 34.31 15.72
C ASP A 333 9.77 33.33 16.02
N GLU A 334 8.53 33.74 15.73
CA GLU A 334 7.33 32.96 16.03
C GLU A 334 7.30 31.62 15.28
N THR A 335 7.73 31.60 14.01
CA THR A 335 7.72 30.39 13.18
C THR A 335 8.75 29.38 13.67
N LEU A 336 9.98 29.83 13.97
CA LEU A 336 11.03 28.96 14.53
C LEU A 336 10.67 28.44 15.92
N ARG A 337 10.05 29.29 16.76
CA ARG A 337 9.58 28.87 18.09
C ARG A 337 8.47 27.84 17.99
N HIS A 338 7.53 28.01 17.06
CA HIS A 338 6.48 27.04 16.79
C HIS A 338 7.05 25.69 16.32
N LEU A 339 7.94 25.74 15.33
CA LEU A 339 8.66 24.58 14.82
C LEU A 339 9.44 23.86 15.92
N GLY A 340 10.11 24.61 16.81
CA GLY A 340 10.80 24.05 17.97
C GLY A 340 9.87 23.33 18.93
N LYS A 341 8.66 23.85 19.17
CA LYS A 341 7.64 23.16 19.99
C LYS A 341 7.16 21.87 19.33
N VAL A 342 6.87 21.90 18.03
CA VAL A 342 6.50 20.69 17.25
C VAL A 342 7.59 19.63 17.38
N ALA A 343 8.85 20.03 17.17
CA ALA A 343 10.01 19.14 17.24
C ALA A 343 10.18 18.52 18.64
N VAL A 344 10.14 19.34 19.70
CA VAL A 344 10.30 18.87 21.07
C VAL A 344 9.19 17.89 21.45
N VAL A 345 7.92 18.23 21.19
CA VAL A 345 6.82 17.33 21.53
C VAL A 345 6.88 16.04 20.70
N PHE A 346 7.17 16.14 19.40
CA PHE A 346 7.29 14.97 18.53
C PHE A 346 8.41 14.04 18.98
N VAL A 347 9.62 14.56 19.25
CA VAL A 347 10.76 13.76 19.70
C VAL A 347 10.49 13.11 21.06
N ILE A 348 9.93 13.85 22.02
CA ILE A 348 9.57 13.28 23.33
C ILE A 348 8.52 12.19 23.18
N ALA A 349 7.52 12.39 22.33
CA ALA A 349 6.50 11.38 22.06
C ALA A 349 7.09 10.14 21.40
N CYS A 350 7.95 10.29 20.38
CA CYS A 350 8.66 9.17 19.75
C CYS A 350 9.53 8.44 20.78
N ALA A 351 10.31 9.16 21.58
CA ALA A 351 11.14 8.57 22.63
C ALA A 351 10.31 7.74 23.60
N LEU A 352 9.19 8.30 24.09
CA LEU A 352 8.28 7.63 25.00
C LEU A 352 7.66 6.37 24.39
N PHE A 353 7.04 6.49 23.21
CA PHE A 353 6.25 5.40 22.63
C PHE A 353 7.11 4.32 21.97
N VAL A 354 8.21 4.67 21.31
CA VAL A 354 9.17 3.68 20.83
C VAL A 354 9.76 2.93 22.02
N THR A 355 10.14 3.61 23.11
CA THR A 355 10.64 2.92 24.32
C THR A 355 9.58 1.99 24.92
N LEU A 356 8.33 2.46 25.01
CA LEU A 356 7.21 1.70 25.58
C LEU A 356 6.91 0.43 24.78
N PHE A 357 6.91 0.53 23.45
CA PHE A 357 6.53 -0.58 22.61
C PHE A 357 7.73 -1.47 22.28
N THR A 358 8.87 -0.91 21.89
CA THR A 358 10.06 -1.69 21.52
C THR A 358 11.09 -1.68 22.66
N SER A 359 12.00 -0.72 22.69
CA SER A 359 12.98 -0.52 23.76
C SER A 359 13.61 0.87 23.67
N PHE A 360 14.19 1.34 24.78
CA PHE A 360 14.93 2.60 24.79
C PHE A 360 16.11 2.58 23.81
N LEU A 361 16.79 1.43 23.72
CA LEU A 361 17.92 1.24 22.80
C LEU A 361 17.49 1.36 21.34
N ALA A 362 16.32 0.83 20.97
CA ALA A 362 15.77 0.98 19.62
C ALA A 362 15.53 2.46 19.27
N PHE A 363 15.05 3.27 20.22
CA PHE A 363 14.90 4.71 20.01
C PHE A 363 16.25 5.41 19.86
N THR A 364 17.22 5.16 20.75
CA THR A 364 18.51 5.85 20.68
C THR A 364 19.32 5.45 19.44
N ASN A 365 19.19 4.20 18.98
CA ASN A 365 19.88 3.71 17.81
C ASN A 365 19.26 4.20 16.49
N SER A 366 18.00 4.67 16.50
CA SER A 366 17.29 5.07 15.28
C SER A 366 18.06 6.11 14.45
N VAL A 367 18.82 7.00 15.11
CA VAL A 367 19.63 8.05 14.46
C VAL A 367 20.83 7.48 13.68
N PHE A 368 21.26 6.27 14.01
CA PHE A 368 22.39 5.57 13.36
C PHE A 368 21.93 4.45 12.42
N GLU A 369 20.65 4.08 12.45
CA GLU A 369 20.08 3.06 11.56
C GLU A 369 20.30 3.33 10.06
N PRO A 370 20.27 4.57 9.53
CA PRO A 370 20.61 4.80 8.12
C PRO A 370 21.99 4.23 7.71
N ILE A 371 22.95 4.26 8.64
CA ILE A 371 24.31 3.74 8.42
C ILE A 371 24.31 2.21 8.58
N THR A 372 23.71 1.70 9.66
CA THR A 372 23.66 0.26 9.95
C THR A 372 22.89 -0.53 8.89
N PHE A 373 21.74 -0.02 8.47
CA PHE A 373 20.86 -0.65 7.48
C PHE A 373 21.54 -0.79 6.12
N SER A 374 22.42 0.16 5.75
CA SER A 374 23.26 0.06 4.54
C SER A 374 24.29 -1.08 4.57
N ASN A 375 24.63 -1.58 5.75
CA ASN A 375 25.57 -2.69 5.93
C ASN A 375 24.89 -4.08 5.88
N ILE A 376 23.56 -4.18 6.00
CA ILE A 376 22.84 -5.47 5.96
C ILE A 376 23.04 -6.17 4.60
N LYS A 377 23.16 -5.39 3.52
CA LYS A 377 23.40 -5.89 2.17
C LYS A 377 24.72 -6.65 2.01
N SER A 378 25.77 -6.29 2.76
CA SER A 378 27.07 -6.98 2.63
C SER A 378 27.05 -8.38 3.25
N ALA A 379 26.19 -8.59 4.27
CA ALA A 379 26.02 -9.87 4.94
C ALA A 379 25.02 -10.80 4.22
N SER A 380 23.99 -10.24 3.56
CA SER A 380 22.95 -11.02 2.88
C SER A 380 23.40 -11.72 1.59
N HIS A 381 24.59 -11.43 1.05
CA HIS A 381 25.15 -12.11 -0.13
C HIS A 381 26.32 -13.06 0.19
N ALA A 382 26.67 -13.23 1.47
CA ALA A 382 27.94 -13.85 1.86
C ALA A 382 27.98 -15.40 1.82
N ASN A 383 26.85 -16.11 1.71
CA ASN A 383 26.83 -17.58 1.81
C ASN A 383 26.22 -18.32 0.60
N LEU A 384 26.89 -19.42 0.22
CA LEU A 384 26.47 -20.41 -0.78
C LEU A 384 25.12 -21.06 -0.41
N TRP A 385 24.17 -21.00 -1.37
CA TRP A 385 23.09 -21.95 -1.69
C TRP A 385 22.21 -22.58 -0.59
N PRO A 386 20.87 -22.48 -0.69
CA PRO A 386 20.07 -21.42 -1.28
C PRO A 386 19.82 -20.32 -0.25
N ASN A 387 20.08 -19.08 -0.66
CA ASN A 387 19.93 -17.93 0.19
C ASN A 387 18.59 -17.26 -0.06
N VAL A 388 17.60 -17.51 0.81
CA VAL A 388 16.24 -16.96 0.70
C VAL A 388 16.23 -15.42 0.74
N TYR A 389 17.29 -14.76 1.23
CA TYR A 389 17.36 -13.30 1.15
C TYR A 389 17.42 -12.76 -0.30
N THR A 390 17.72 -13.58 -1.30
CA THR A 390 17.59 -13.17 -2.72
C THR A 390 16.14 -13.16 -3.22
N THR A 391 15.22 -13.84 -2.54
CA THR A 391 13.78 -13.78 -2.86
C THR A 391 13.09 -12.59 -2.21
N VAL A 392 13.74 -11.95 -1.22
CA VAL A 392 13.25 -10.72 -0.58
C VAL A 392 13.43 -9.56 -1.57
N ALA A 393 12.31 -9.09 -2.14
CA ALA A 393 12.35 -8.09 -3.19
C ALA A 393 13.00 -6.76 -2.74
N GLU A 394 12.89 -6.39 -1.46
CA GLU A 394 13.46 -5.16 -0.92
C GLU A 394 15.00 -5.14 -0.94
N LEU A 395 15.65 -6.31 -0.82
CA LEU A 395 17.10 -6.41 -0.75
C LEU A 395 17.78 -6.47 -2.13
N ASN A 396 16.98 -6.59 -3.19
CA ASN A 396 17.48 -6.60 -4.56
C ASN A 396 17.60 -5.17 -5.09
N SER A 397 18.78 -4.81 -5.60
CA SER A 397 18.98 -3.48 -6.21
C SER A 397 18.21 -3.38 -7.53
N ALA A 398 17.40 -2.33 -7.66
CA ALA A 398 16.67 -2.01 -8.87
C ALA A 398 17.39 -0.94 -9.71
N SER A 399 17.32 -1.03 -11.04
CA SER A 399 17.71 0.08 -11.90
C SER A 399 16.74 1.25 -11.75
N ILE A 400 17.18 2.47 -12.08
CA ILE A 400 16.29 3.65 -12.06
C ILE A 400 15.09 3.42 -12.98
N ASP A 401 15.27 2.77 -14.14
CA ASP A 401 14.16 2.46 -15.05
C ASP A 401 13.16 1.46 -14.43
N SER A 402 13.64 0.50 -13.64
CA SER A 402 12.78 -0.43 -12.89
C SER A 402 11.99 0.32 -11.81
N VAL A 403 12.63 1.23 -11.07
CA VAL A 403 11.96 2.10 -10.08
C VAL A 403 10.90 2.97 -10.74
N ILE A 404 11.21 3.59 -11.89
CA ILE A 404 10.24 4.39 -12.65
C ILE A 404 9.06 3.52 -13.10
N SER A 405 9.32 2.30 -13.55
CA SER A 405 8.29 1.38 -14.01
C SER A 405 7.38 0.93 -12.86
N SER A 406 7.93 0.65 -11.68
CA SER A 406 7.17 0.17 -10.52
C SER A 406 6.19 1.22 -9.97
N VAL A 407 6.55 2.51 -10.03
CA VAL A 407 5.67 3.60 -9.55
C VAL A 407 4.56 4.01 -10.53
N GLY A 408 4.43 3.31 -11.67
CA GLY A 408 3.42 3.60 -12.71
C GLY A 408 4.00 4.15 -14.02
N GLY A 409 5.32 4.16 -14.18
CA GLY A 409 6.01 4.57 -15.41
C GLY A 409 6.41 6.05 -15.45
N LYS A 410 7.03 6.44 -16.56
CA LYS A 410 7.63 7.77 -16.77
C LYS A 410 6.67 8.92 -16.50
N MET A 411 5.40 8.77 -16.89
CA MET A 411 4.39 9.81 -16.70
C MET A 411 4.17 10.15 -15.22
N TYR A 412 3.90 9.15 -14.38
CA TYR A 412 3.70 9.36 -12.94
C TYR A 412 4.96 9.92 -12.27
N PHE A 413 6.13 9.40 -12.66
CA PHE A 413 7.42 9.87 -12.17
C PHE A 413 7.62 11.38 -12.45
N TYR A 414 7.49 11.83 -13.70
CA TYR A 414 7.70 13.24 -14.04
C TYR A 414 6.61 14.17 -13.51
N ILE A 415 5.35 13.71 -13.41
CA ILE A 415 4.28 14.50 -12.77
C ILE A 415 4.60 14.74 -11.30
N SER A 416 5.15 13.75 -10.59
CA SER A 416 5.52 13.91 -9.18
C SER A 416 6.67 14.90 -8.99
N LEU A 417 7.70 14.86 -9.86
CA LEU A 417 8.79 15.83 -9.88
C LEU A 417 8.29 17.25 -10.19
N LEU A 418 7.40 17.38 -11.17
CA LEU A 418 6.74 18.66 -11.47
C LEU A 418 5.96 19.17 -10.25
N GLY A 419 5.24 18.30 -9.56
CA GLY A 419 4.54 18.63 -8.31
C GLY A 419 5.50 19.19 -7.25
N ILE A 420 6.63 18.52 -7.01
CA ILE A 420 7.68 19.00 -6.09
C ILE A 420 8.21 20.38 -6.52
N LEU A 421 8.49 20.56 -7.82
CA LEU A 421 8.95 21.83 -8.36
C LEU A 421 7.91 22.94 -8.13
N LEU A 422 6.63 22.67 -8.37
CA LEU A 422 5.52 23.61 -8.13
C LEU A 422 5.45 24.02 -6.65
N LEU A 423 5.66 23.08 -5.72
CA LEU A 423 5.69 23.39 -4.28
C LEU A 423 6.89 24.27 -3.89
N LEU A 424 8.03 24.10 -4.55
CA LEU A 424 9.22 24.94 -4.33
C LEU A 424 9.04 26.37 -4.84
N ILE A 425 8.34 26.55 -5.96
CA ILE A 425 8.17 27.87 -6.59
C ILE A 425 6.91 28.61 -6.14
N SER A 426 5.91 27.89 -5.60
CA SER A 426 4.66 28.49 -5.14
C SER A 426 4.90 29.53 -4.04
N LYS A 427 4.48 30.76 -4.33
CA LYS A 427 4.66 31.92 -3.44
C LYS A 427 3.33 32.62 -3.19
N LYS A 428 3.17 33.11 -1.97
CA LYS A 428 2.17 34.12 -1.59
C LYS A 428 2.90 35.29 -0.96
N ASP A 429 2.68 36.50 -1.45
CA ASP A 429 3.36 37.73 -0.96
C ASP A 429 4.89 37.58 -0.95
N GLY A 430 5.45 36.94 -1.98
CA GLY A 430 6.89 36.65 -2.10
C GLY A 430 7.42 35.56 -1.14
N VAL A 431 6.58 34.99 -0.27
CA VAL A 431 6.90 33.90 0.67
C VAL A 431 6.58 32.55 0.03
N ARG A 432 7.53 31.60 0.04
CA ARG A 432 7.23 30.21 -0.34
C ARG A 432 6.32 29.58 0.71
N ILE A 433 5.07 29.30 0.35
CA ILE A 433 4.03 28.83 1.28
C ILE A 433 4.02 27.31 1.50
N HIS A 434 4.64 26.57 0.58
CA HIS A 434 4.64 25.10 0.57
C HIS A 434 6.03 24.49 0.74
N PHE A 435 7.01 25.28 1.16
CA PHE A 435 8.41 24.84 1.20
C PHE A 435 8.62 23.64 2.13
N GLN A 436 7.94 23.59 3.28
CA GLN A 436 8.00 22.44 4.21
C GLN A 436 7.50 21.14 3.58
N TYR A 437 6.46 21.19 2.72
CA TYR A 437 5.97 20.00 2.01
C TYR A 437 6.98 19.56 0.95
N ALA A 438 7.54 20.51 0.21
CA ALA A 438 8.54 20.24 -0.80
C ALA A 438 9.78 19.56 -0.20
N VAL A 439 10.27 20.06 0.94
CA VAL A 439 11.42 19.45 1.64
C VAL A 439 11.15 18.00 1.98
N LEU A 440 10.00 17.70 2.60
CA LEU A 440 9.65 16.33 2.94
C LEU A 440 9.59 15.45 1.69
N PHE A 441 8.88 15.88 0.66
CA PHE A 441 8.73 15.08 -0.56
C PHE A 441 10.06 14.87 -1.28
N ILE A 442 10.97 15.86 -1.28
CA ILE A 442 12.32 15.71 -1.83
C ILE A 442 13.12 14.68 -1.03
N MET A 443 13.12 14.78 0.30
CA MET A 443 13.80 13.81 1.16
C MET A 443 13.29 12.39 0.91
N TRP A 444 11.97 12.26 0.82
CA TRP A 444 11.31 10.99 0.53
C TRP A 444 11.72 10.44 -0.83
N TYR A 445 11.69 11.29 -1.86
CA TYR A 445 12.05 10.93 -3.23
C TYR A 445 13.49 10.43 -3.32
N ILE A 446 14.43 11.19 -2.75
CA ILE A 446 15.85 10.85 -2.74
C ILE A 446 16.08 9.58 -1.92
N GLY A 447 15.47 9.49 -0.74
CA GLY A 447 15.62 8.35 0.16
C GLY A 447 15.13 7.05 -0.45
N ILE A 448 13.93 7.04 -1.07
CA ILE A 448 13.39 5.84 -1.71
C ILE A 448 14.19 5.45 -2.95
N ILE A 449 14.58 6.41 -3.81
CA ILE A 449 15.39 6.08 -4.99
C ILE A 449 16.74 5.53 -4.55
N TYR A 450 17.36 6.12 -3.52
CA TYR A 450 18.60 5.61 -2.97
C TYR A 450 18.42 4.18 -2.42
N ALA A 451 17.43 3.94 -1.56
CA ALA A 451 17.13 2.62 -1.01
C ALA A 451 16.90 1.58 -2.12
N SER A 452 16.05 1.91 -3.10
CA SER A 452 15.73 1.01 -4.21
C SER A 452 16.94 0.70 -5.10
N THR A 453 17.75 1.70 -5.42
CA THR A 453 18.95 1.52 -6.27
C THR A 453 20.09 0.83 -5.53
N LYS A 454 20.09 0.91 -4.19
CA LYS A 454 21.04 0.21 -3.35
C LYS A 454 20.55 -1.15 -2.89
N GLY A 455 19.27 -1.50 -3.01
CA GLY A 455 18.72 -2.78 -2.51
C GLY A 455 18.87 -2.87 -0.99
N ILE A 456 18.42 -1.82 -0.30
CA ILE A 456 18.51 -1.64 1.14
C ILE A 456 17.10 -1.48 1.67
#